data_AF-A0A953C141-F1
#
_entry.id   AF-A0A953C141-F1
#
_cell.length_a   1.000
_cell.length_b   1.000
_cell.length_c   1.000
_cell.angle_alpha   90.00
_cell.angle_beta   90.00
_cell.angle_gamma   90.00
#
_symmetry.space_group_name_H-M   'P 1'
#
loop_
_entity.id
_entity.type
_entity.pdbx_description
1 polymer ?
#
loop_
_entity_poly.entity_id
_entity_poly.type
_entity_poly.pdbx_seq_one_letter_code
_entity_poly.pdbx_strand_id
1 'polypeptide(L)'
;MESSVLRRLIWPENKTLFLAGGAALGLLADVMSFLGNLGSPAVLIWPALVIGGLLGWLCWPRLKTVDGQDGAECPECGAFRLSLYAIVAMGLLIAVGQGASATERLGQQLGLIQQDVTAIRTDVSAIRDVTASGELIPNPRTAAERFNNAWIYATLRRENEGAWRELQALYAAGGVGKMDAADLYFRTGLAFLPREQLVAQMVEIGRSKRDAAMLVVAARTMSSAAETAPLMAEARTLDPDLAFAYWDQGVSVVDRESGSARDRHEQGLARVAALEAFLEAARRRRPAQSFFLPQYQPDWEALVEGDLQHARDRLPRLAERAAREEQRGR
;
A
#
# COMPACT_ATOMS: atom_id res chain seq x y z
N MET A 1 -45.36 7.54 16.72
CA MET A 1 -44.63 8.73 17.22
C MET A 1 -43.15 8.45 17.53
N GLU A 2 -42.73 7.20 17.72
CA GLU A 2 -41.34 6.86 18.10
C GLU A 2 -40.32 6.79 16.94
N SER A 3 -40.77 6.53 15.70
CA SER A 3 -39.86 6.35 14.56
C SER A 3 -39.20 7.65 14.07
N SER A 4 -39.83 8.81 14.26
CA SER A 4 -39.28 10.11 13.86
C SER A 4 -38.15 10.58 14.79
N VAL A 5 -38.20 10.22 16.07
CA VAL A 5 -37.18 10.54 17.08
C VAL A 5 -35.92 9.71 16.85
N LEU A 6 -36.07 8.40 16.61
CA LEU A 6 -34.95 7.50 16.29
C LEU A 6 -34.21 7.91 15.01
N ARG A 7 -34.94 8.32 13.97
CA ARG A 7 -34.32 8.75 12.71
C ARG A 7 -33.50 10.03 12.86
N ARG A 8 -34.00 11.01 13.63
CA ARG A 8 -33.28 12.25 13.96
C ARG A 8 -32.09 11.98 14.89
N LEU A 9 -32.15 10.95 15.72
CA LEU A 9 -31.03 10.55 16.58
C LEU A 9 -29.86 10.02 15.74
N ILE A 10 -30.12 9.25 14.69
CA ILE A 10 -29.07 8.62 13.89
C ILE A 10 -28.58 9.56 12.78
N TRP A 11 -29.47 10.32 12.12
CA TRP A 11 -29.12 11.09 10.91
C TRP A 11 -29.37 12.60 11.07
N PRO A 12 -28.34 13.44 11.33
CA PRO A 12 -28.49 14.89 11.32
C PRO A 12 -28.49 15.43 9.87
N GLU A 13 -29.30 16.46 9.60
CA GLU A 13 -29.37 17.11 8.27
C GLU A 13 -28.17 18.02 7.96
N ASN A 14 -27.29 18.27 8.95
CA ASN A 14 -26.17 19.21 8.81
C ASN A 14 -24.84 18.50 8.49
N LYS A 15 -24.23 18.87 7.35
CA LYS A 15 -23.08 18.18 6.71
C LYS A 15 -21.75 18.28 7.46
N THR A 16 -21.63 19.14 8.48
CA THR A 16 -20.38 19.41 9.22
C THR A 16 -19.99 18.30 10.20
N LEU A 17 -20.95 17.49 10.68
CA LEU A 17 -20.68 16.37 11.60
C LEU A 17 -20.01 15.16 10.91
N PHE A 18 -20.10 15.05 9.57
CA PHE A 18 -19.36 14.03 8.81
C PHE A 18 -17.84 14.25 8.84
N LEU A 19 -17.39 15.50 8.97
CA LEU A 19 -15.97 15.85 9.12
C LEU A 19 -15.41 15.45 10.50
N ALA A 20 -16.22 15.51 11.55
CA ALA A 20 -15.83 15.04 12.88
C ALA A 20 -15.70 13.50 12.95
N GLY A 21 -16.45 12.76 12.12
CA GLY A 21 -16.29 11.31 11.97
C GLY A 21 -14.92 10.89 11.42
N GLY A 22 -14.31 11.71 10.56
CA GLY A 22 -12.96 11.49 10.04
C GLY A 22 -11.87 11.64 11.11
N ALA A 23 -12.01 12.60 12.02
CA ALA A 23 -11.08 12.78 13.15
C ALA A 23 -11.21 11.64 14.19
N ALA A 24 -12.42 11.11 14.38
CA ALA A 24 -12.65 9.94 15.23
C ALA A 24 -12.13 8.63 14.63
N LEU A 25 -12.12 8.50 13.30
CA LEU A 25 -11.46 7.38 12.60
C LEU A 25 -9.93 7.41 12.77
N GLY A 26 -9.32 8.59 12.87
CA GLY A 26 -7.90 8.74 13.21
C GLY A 26 -7.57 8.31 14.63
N LEU A 27 -8.39 8.71 15.61
CA LEU A 27 -8.26 8.25 17.00
C LEU A 27 -8.56 6.75 17.15
N LEU A 28 -9.49 6.20 16.35
CA LEU A 28 -9.75 4.76 16.29
C LEU A 28 -8.54 3.98 15.75
N ALA A 29 -7.77 4.53 14.81
CA ALA A 29 -6.55 3.87 14.32
C ALA A 29 -5.47 3.78 15.41
N ASP A 30 -5.29 4.83 16.22
CA ASP A 30 -4.37 4.83 17.36
C ASP A 30 -4.84 3.91 18.49
N VAL A 31 -6.14 3.87 18.76
CA VAL A 31 -6.73 2.92 19.71
C VAL A 31 -6.57 1.49 19.19
N MET A 32 -6.81 1.21 17.91
CA MET A 32 -6.63 -0.13 17.32
C MET A 32 -5.17 -0.63 17.39
N SER A 33 -4.20 0.28 17.31
CA SER A 33 -2.78 -0.02 17.55
C SER A 33 -2.51 -0.43 19.01
N PHE A 34 -3.20 0.19 19.98
CA PHE A 34 -3.18 -0.21 21.38
C PHE A 34 -3.95 -1.52 21.65
N LEU A 35 -5.07 -1.74 20.95
CA LEU A 35 -5.91 -2.94 21.11
C LEU A 35 -5.26 -4.21 20.54
N GLY A 36 -4.41 -4.08 19.51
CA GLY A 36 -3.64 -5.20 18.95
C GLY A 36 -2.65 -5.83 19.94
N ASN A 37 -2.32 -5.14 21.04
CA ASN A 37 -1.43 -5.63 22.09
C ASN A 37 -2.16 -6.29 23.28
N LEU A 38 -3.49 -6.29 23.30
CA LEU A 38 -4.28 -6.95 24.35
C LEU A 38 -4.80 -8.29 23.81
N GLY A 39 -4.38 -9.40 24.45
CA GLY A 39 -4.67 -10.78 24.01
C GLY A 39 -6.14 -11.20 23.95
N SER A 40 -7.10 -10.28 24.08
CA SER A 40 -8.53 -10.53 23.86
C SER A 40 -9.27 -9.22 23.51
N PRO A 41 -9.62 -8.99 22.23
CA PRO A 41 -10.40 -7.83 21.81
C PRO A 41 -11.82 -7.81 22.39
N ALA A 42 -12.36 -8.97 22.77
CA ALA A 42 -13.71 -9.12 23.30
C ALA A 42 -13.91 -8.43 24.68
N VAL A 43 -12.83 -8.23 25.44
CA VAL A 43 -12.90 -7.57 26.76
C VAL A 43 -13.25 -6.08 26.64
N LEU A 44 -12.97 -5.45 25.50
CA LEU A 44 -13.14 -4.00 25.30
C LEU A 44 -14.53 -3.61 24.76
N ILE A 45 -15.30 -4.59 24.27
CA ILE A 45 -16.69 -4.40 23.86
C ILE A 45 -17.55 -4.04 25.09
N TRP A 46 -17.26 -4.64 26.25
CA TRP A 46 -18.02 -4.42 27.47
C TRP A 46 -17.94 -2.97 28.00
N PRO A 47 -16.74 -2.35 28.16
CA PRO A 47 -16.63 -0.93 28.48
C PRO A 47 -17.32 -0.02 27.45
N ALA A 48 -17.18 -0.32 26.15
CA ALA A 48 -17.77 0.48 25.08
C ALA A 48 -19.30 0.44 25.12
N LEU A 49 -19.89 -0.75 25.34
CA LEU A 49 -21.34 -0.90 25.52
C LEU A 49 -21.85 -0.23 26.79
N VAL A 50 -21.10 -0.29 27.90
CA VAL A 50 -21.45 0.38 29.15
C VAL A 50 -21.42 1.90 29.00
N ILE A 51 -20.37 2.45 28.37
CA ILE A 51 -20.25 3.90 28.12
C ILE A 51 -21.33 4.37 27.13
N GLY A 52 -21.57 3.61 26.06
CA GLY A 52 -22.65 3.89 25.10
C GLY A 52 -24.03 3.86 25.76
N GLY A 53 -24.29 2.87 26.62
CA GLY A 53 -25.53 2.77 27.39
C GLY A 53 -25.74 3.93 28.38
N LEU A 54 -24.69 4.32 29.11
CA LEU A 54 -24.74 5.44 30.06
C LEU A 54 -24.99 6.78 29.37
N LEU A 55 -24.31 7.02 28.24
CA LEU A 55 -24.50 8.24 27.45
C LEU A 55 -25.89 8.27 26.82
N GLY A 56 -26.40 7.12 26.35
CA GLY A 56 -27.77 7.01 25.82
C GLY A 56 -28.84 7.27 26.89
N TRP A 57 -28.63 6.76 28.10
CA TRP A 57 -29.52 7.00 29.24
C TRP A 57 -29.55 8.48 29.65
N LEU A 58 -28.39 9.16 29.65
CA LEU A 58 -28.28 10.59 29.97
C LEU A 58 -28.93 11.49 28.90
N CYS A 59 -28.90 11.10 27.62
CA CYS A 59 -29.50 11.86 26.52
C CYS A 59 -31.02 11.63 26.38
N TRP A 60 -31.54 10.50 26.86
CA TRP A 60 -32.96 10.10 26.69
C TRP A 60 -34.00 11.13 27.19
N PRO A 61 -33.84 11.81 28.36
CA PRO A 61 -34.82 12.77 28.85
C PRO A 61 -34.90 14.04 28.00
N ARG A 62 -33.77 14.48 27.42
CA ARG A 62 -33.66 15.74 26.65
C ARG A 62 -34.17 15.63 25.22
N LEU A 63 -34.24 14.41 24.68
CA LEU A 63 -34.82 14.13 23.35
C LEU A 63 -36.35 14.23 23.33
N LYS A 64 -37.01 14.13 24.49
CA LYS A 64 -38.47 14.25 24.59
C LYS A 64 -38.97 15.71 24.64
N THR A 65 -38.09 16.68 24.84
CA THR A 65 -38.46 18.06 25.18
C THR A 65 -38.13 19.09 24.10
N VAL A 66 -37.58 18.70 22.94
CA VAL A 66 -37.09 19.67 21.94
C VAL A 66 -37.75 19.44 20.58
N ASP A 67 -38.70 20.31 20.25
CA ASP A 67 -39.16 20.51 18.88
C ASP A 67 -38.10 21.30 18.11
N GLY A 68 -37.55 20.65 17.08
CA GLY A 68 -36.93 21.27 15.90
C GLY A 68 -35.93 22.41 16.13
N GLN A 69 -34.64 22.07 16.05
CA GLN A 69 -33.46 22.91 15.74
C GLN A 69 -32.42 23.10 16.87
N ASP A 70 -32.79 23.15 18.14
CA ASP A 70 -31.78 23.33 19.21
C ASP A 70 -31.18 22.02 19.76
N GLY A 71 -31.73 20.86 19.34
CA GLY A 71 -31.23 19.55 19.78
C GLY A 71 -29.91 19.11 19.14
N ALA A 72 -29.38 19.88 18.19
CA ALA A 72 -28.17 19.55 17.43
C ALA A 72 -26.86 20.06 18.05
N GLU A 73 -26.91 20.95 19.05
CA GLU A 73 -25.73 21.57 19.69
C GLU A 73 -25.45 21.07 21.11
N CYS A 74 -25.95 19.90 21.48
CA CYS A 74 -25.62 19.26 22.76
C CYS A 74 -24.35 18.41 22.59
N PRO A 75 -23.20 18.78 23.19
CA PRO A 75 -21.94 18.03 23.04
C PRO A 75 -22.06 16.57 23.52
N GLU A 76 -22.91 16.31 24.50
CA GLU A 76 -23.21 14.97 25.02
C GLU A 76 -23.97 14.11 23.98
N CYS A 77 -24.91 14.70 23.23
CA CYS A 77 -25.60 14.02 22.14
C CYS A 77 -24.66 13.75 20.95
N GLY A 78 -23.70 14.64 20.70
CA GLY A 78 -22.61 14.44 19.74
C GLY A 78 -21.72 13.25 20.12
N ALA A 79 -21.31 13.19 21.40
CA ALA A 79 -20.50 12.10 21.94
C ALA A 79 -21.23 10.74 21.92
N PHE A 80 -22.53 10.71 22.22
CA PHE A 80 -23.35 9.49 22.11
C PHE A 80 -23.47 8.99 20.67
N ARG A 81 -23.65 9.88 19.68
CA ARG A 81 -23.66 9.48 18.27
C ARG A 81 -22.31 8.92 17.84
N LEU A 82 -21.22 9.57 18.25
CA LEU A 82 -19.87 9.10 17.95
C LEU A 82 -19.62 7.71 18.52
N SER A 83 -20.03 7.46 19.77
CA SER A 83 -19.89 6.15 20.39
C SER A 83 -20.79 5.10 19.74
N LEU A 84 -22.01 5.46 19.33
CA LEU A 84 -22.90 4.57 18.56
C LEU A 84 -22.27 4.18 17.21
N TYR A 85 -21.73 5.14 16.46
CA TYR A 85 -21.03 4.87 15.20
C TYR A 85 -19.78 4.05 15.41
N ALA A 86 -19.01 4.30 16.47
CA ALA A 86 -17.85 3.49 16.82
C ALA A 86 -18.24 2.05 17.19
N ILE A 87 -19.35 1.84 17.92
CA ILE A 87 -19.87 0.51 18.27
C ILE A 87 -20.39 -0.21 17.03
N VAL A 88 -21.11 0.47 16.15
CA VAL A 88 -21.60 -0.13 14.89
C VAL A 88 -20.44 -0.44 13.95
N ALA A 89 -19.45 0.44 13.84
CA ALA A 89 -18.23 0.19 13.07
C ALA A 89 -17.43 -0.97 13.67
N MET A 90 -17.26 -1.03 15.00
CA MET A 90 -16.61 -2.15 15.68
C MET A 90 -17.40 -3.44 15.51
N GLY A 91 -18.74 -3.40 15.60
CA GLY A 91 -19.62 -4.54 15.38
C GLY A 91 -19.61 -5.03 13.94
N LEU A 92 -19.55 -4.12 12.97
CA LEU A 92 -19.29 -4.44 11.56
C LEU A 92 -17.89 -5.02 11.39
N LEU A 93 -16.87 -4.48 12.06
CA LEU A 93 -15.51 -5.01 12.03
C LEU A 93 -15.37 -6.37 12.73
N ILE A 94 -16.24 -6.70 13.68
CA ILE A 94 -16.33 -8.04 14.30
C ILE A 94 -17.18 -8.98 13.42
N ALA A 95 -18.24 -8.48 12.78
CA ALA A 95 -19.00 -9.25 11.79
C ALA A 95 -18.18 -9.51 10.51
N VAL A 96 -17.25 -8.61 10.19
CA VAL A 96 -16.30 -8.67 9.07
C VAL A 96 -14.96 -9.28 9.51
N GLY A 97 -14.67 -9.38 10.82
CA GLY A 97 -13.33 -9.68 11.31
C GLY A 97 -13.26 -10.88 12.25
N GLN A 98 -12.24 -11.69 11.99
CA GLN A 98 -11.71 -12.76 12.84
C GLN A 98 -12.45 -14.09 12.75
N GLY A 99 -11.97 -14.98 11.86
CA GLY A 99 -12.21 -16.41 12.02
C GLY A 99 -12.28 -17.28 10.77
N ALA A 100 -12.23 -16.72 9.55
CA ALA A 100 -12.05 -17.52 8.35
C ALA A 100 -11.46 -16.67 7.23
N SER A 101 -10.36 -17.13 6.63
CA SER A 101 -9.80 -16.48 5.43
C SER A 101 -10.87 -16.48 4.31
N ALA A 102 -10.88 -15.49 3.42
CA ALA A 102 -11.81 -15.44 2.28
C ALA A 102 -11.81 -16.73 1.44
N THR A 103 -10.74 -17.52 1.54
CA THR A 103 -10.54 -18.85 0.95
C THR A 103 -11.35 -19.96 1.65
N GLU A 104 -11.56 -19.92 2.97
CA GLU A 104 -12.39 -20.89 3.72
C GLU A 104 -13.88 -20.77 3.38
N ARG A 105 -14.38 -19.55 3.14
CA ARG A 105 -15.77 -19.36 2.69
C ARG A 105 -15.98 -19.84 1.25
N LEU A 106 -15.00 -19.65 0.37
CA LEU A 106 -15.03 -20.21 -0.99
C LEU A 106 -14.97 -21.74 -0.97
N GLY A 107 -14.15 -22.33 -0.10
CA GLY A 107 -14.06 -23.79 0.07
C GLY A 107 -15.31 -24.45 0.66
N GLN A 108 -15.98 -23.80 1.63
CA GLN A 108 -17.25 -24.28 2.18
C GLN A 108 -18.43 -24.14 1.20
N GLN A 109 -18.46 -23.07 0.40
CA GLN A 109 -19.48 -22.91 -0.64
C GLN A 109 -19.30 -23.86 -1.84
N LEU A 110 -18.09 -24.38 -2.04
CA LEU A 110 -17.78 -25.38 -3.08
C LEU A 110 -17.95 -26.84 -2.61
N GLY A 111 -18.41 -27.08 -1.37
CA GLY A 111 -18.79 -28.41 -0.90
C GLY A 111 -17.64 -29.41 -0.74
N LEU A 112 -16.40 -28.95 -0.60
CA LEU A 112 -15.20 -29.79 -0.69
C LEU A 112 -14.65 -30.33 0.64
N ILE A 113 -15.31 -30.10 1.78
CA ILE A 113 -14.85 -30.62 3.08
C ILE A 113 -15.87 -31.61 3.63
N GLN A 114 -15.74 -32.87 3.21
CA GLN A 114 -16.22 -34.02 4.00
C GLN A 114 -15.03 -34.59 4.79
N GLN A 115 -15.31 -34.89 6.05
CA GLN A 115 -14.39 -35.30 7.10
C GLN A 115 -13.54 -36.51 6.72
N ASP A 116 -12.21 -36.41 6.87
CA ASP A 116 -11.40 -37.59 7.20
C ASP A 116 -10.15 -37.23 8.03
N VAL A 117 -10.05 -37.86 9.20
CA VAL A 117 -9.17 -37.49 10.33
C VAL A 117 -7.70 -37.93 10.11
N THR A 118 -7.32 -38.24 8.87
CA THR A 118 -5.93 -38.56 8.48
C THR A 118 -5.18 -37.36 7.85
N ALA A 119 -5.88 -36.29 7.46
CA ALA A 119 -5.28 -35.07 6.90
C ALA A 119 -4.57 -34.17 7.93
N ILE A 120 -4.81 -34.37 9.23
CA ILE A 120 -4.27 -33.52 10.30
C ILE A 120 -2.73 -33.60 10.40
N ARG A 121 -2.09 -34.66 9.87
CA ARG A 121 -0.62 -34.74 9.83
C ARG A 121 0.01 -33.90 8.73
N THR A 122 -0.74 -33.55 7.68
CA THR A 122 -0.26 -32.74 6.55
C THR A 122 -0.54 -31.24 6.77
N ASP A 123 -1.50 -30.90 7.63
CA ASP A 123 -1.86 -29.51 7.96
C ASP A 123 -0.93 -28.83 8.96
N VAL A 124 -0.10 -29.58 9.71
CA VAL A 124 0.93 -28.95 10.56
C VAL A 124 2.03 -28.33 9.71
N SER A 125 2.33 -28.83 8.50
CA SER A 125 3.25 -28.17 7.58
C SER A 125 2.68 -26.87 7.02
N ALA A 126 1.39 -26.82 6.69
CA ALA A 126 0.76 -25.60 6.18
C ALA A 126 0.65 -24.50 7.25
N ILE A 127 0.34 -24.87 8.51
CA ILE A 127 0.35 -23.93 9.64
C ILE A 127 1.78 -23.51 9.99
N ARG A 128 2.76 -24.43 9.91
CA ARG A 128 4.18 -24.12 10.10
C ARG A 128 4.72 -23.23 8.99
N ASP A 129 4.24 -23.34 7.76
CA ASP A 129 4.61 -22.44 6.66
C ASP A 129 4.05 -21.01 6.87
N VAL A 130 2.89 -20.89 7.53
CA VAL A 130 2.28 -19.59 7.89
C VAL A 130 2.83 -19.00 9.19
N THR A 131 3.40 -19.81 10.10
CA THR A 131 4.12 -19.30 11.30
C THR A 131 5.62 -19.10 11.06
N ALA A 132 6.25 -19.88 10.18
CA ALA A 132 7.64 -19.70 9.74
C ALA A 132 7.83 -18.40 8.95
N SER A 133 6.77 -17.80 8.39
CA SER A 133 6.84 -16.51 7.70
C SER A 133 7.11 -15.30 8.62
N GLY A 134 7.18 -15.49 9.95
CA GLY A 134 7.55 -14.44 10.91
C GLY A 134 8.81 -14.75 11.73
N GLU A 135 9.44 -15.90 11.52
CA GLU A 135 10.65 -16.29 12.26
C GLU A 135 11.92 -15.80 11.56
N LEU A 136 12.82 -15.23 12.36
CA LEU A 136 14.14 -14.87 11.88
C LEU A 136 14.94 -16.15 11.65
N ILE A 137 15.56 -16.24 10.48
CA ILE A 137 16.44 -17.34 10.12
C ILE A 137 17.77 -17.13 10.87
N PRO A 138 18.16 -18.03 11.78
CA PRO A 138 19.43 -17.90 12.48
C PRO A 138 20.60 -18.12 11.51
N ASN A 139 21.56 -17.19 11.50
CA ASN A 139 22.74 -17.19 10.62
C ASN A 139 22.40 -17.23 9.11
N PRO A 140 21.73 -16.20 8.56
CA PRO A 140 21.36 -16.16 7.15
C PRO A 140 22.61 -16.16 6.26
N ARG A 141 22.65 -17.05 5.27
CA ARG A 141 23.77 -17.23 4.33
C ARG A 141 23.42 -16.80 2.91
N THR A 142 22.17 -17.00 2.50
CA THR A 142 21.73 -16.64 1.15
C THR A 142 21.16 -15.23 1.09
N ALA A 143 21.09 -14.67 -0.13
CA ALA A 143 20.47 -13.38 -0.35
C ALA A 143 18.98 -13.38 0.05
N ALA A 144 18.25 -14.45 -0.26
CA ALA A 144 16.85 -14.61 0.10
C ALA A 144 16.65 -14.69 1.63
N GLU A 145 17.52 -15.40 2.35
CA GLU A 145 17.44 -15.50 3.81
C GLU A 145 17.71 -14.16 4.50
N ARG A 146 18.72 -13.41 4.02
CA ARG A 146 19.03 -12.07 4.52
C ARG A 146 17.88 -11.10 4.24
N PHE A 147 17.33 -11.14 3.03
CA PHE A 147 16.17 -10.34 2.69
C PHE A 147 14.94 -10.70 3.55
N ASN A 148 14.68 -11.99 3.79
CA ASN A 148 13.61 -12.43 4.67
C ASN A 148 13.75 -11.83 6.08
N ASN A 149 14.94 -11.94 6.67
CA ASN A 149 15.21 -11.35 7.98
C ASN A 149 15.05 -9.83 7.96
N ALA A 150 15.59 -9.15 6.94
CA ALA A 150 15.44 -7.70 6.78
C ALA A 150 13.96 -7.28 6.69
N TRP A 151 13.15 -8.01 5.92
CA TRP A 151 11.73 -7.74 5.76
C TRP A 151 10.96 -7.96 7.06
N ILE A 152 11.25 -9.03 7.80
CA ILE A 152 10.66 -9.30 9.12
C ILE A 152 11.01 -8.19 10.10
N TYR A 153 12.29 -7.79 10.16
CA TYR A 153 12.75 -6.71 11.02
C TYR A 153 12.01 -5.41 10.71
N ALA A 154 11.97 -4.99 9.44
CA ALA A 154 11.35 -3.73 9.04
C ALA A 154 9.81 -3.74 9.16
N THR A 155 9.16 -4.82 8.73
CA THR A 155 7.70 -4.85 8.53
C THR A 155 6.95 -5.35 9.75
N LEU A 156 7.42 -6.47 10.33
CA LEU A 156 6.73 -7.12 11.44
C LEU A 156 7.19 -6.59 12.79
N ARG A 157 8.51 -6.38 12.95
CA ARG A 157 9.10 -5.94 14.22
C ARG A 157 9.29 -4.43 14.33
N ARG A 158 9.21 -3.71 13.20
CA ARG A 158 9.49 -2.26 13.11
C ARG A 158 10.86 -1.88 13.67
N GLU A 159 11.84 -2.77 13.52
CA GLU A 159 13.21 -2.62 14.02
C GLU A 159 14.14 -2.26 12.86
N ASN A 160 14.39 -0.96 12.67
CA ASN A 160 15.20 -0.46 11.56
C ASN A 160 16.67 -0.90 11.65
N GLU A 161 17.24 -1.04 12.86
CA GLU A 161 18.64 -1.44 13.05
C GLU A 161 18.91 -2.86 12.56
N GLY A 162 18.07 -3.81 12.96
CA GLY A 162 18.15 -5.20 12.50
C GLY A 162 17.96 -5.30 10.98
N ALA A 163 16.99 -4.56 10.43
CA ALA A 163 16.75 -4.53 8.99
C ALA A 163 17.95 -3.95 8.22
N TRP A 164 18.49 -2.83 8.68
CA TRP A 164 19.62 -2.18 8.04
C TRP A 164 20.87 -3.05 8.03
N ARG A 165 21.17 -3.73 9.13
CA ARG A 165 22.30 -4.67 9.22
C ARG A 165 22.19 -5.80 8.21
N GLU A 166 21.00 -6.41 8.09
CA GLU A 166 20.79 -7.50 7.13
C GLU A 166 20.86 -7.02 5.66
N LEU A 167 20.35 -5.83 5.38
CA LEU A 167 20.44 -5.21 4.06
C LEU A 167 21.89 -4.84 3.69
N GLN A 168 22.66 -4.28 4.61
CA GLN A 168 24.09 -4.03 4.36
C GLN A 168 24.85 -5.33 4.11
N ALA A 169 24.58 -6.37 4.90
CA ALA A 169 25.18 -7.69 4.69
C ALA A 169 24.76 -8.33 3.35
N LEU A 170 23.51 -8.14 2.93
CA LEU A 170 22.99 -8.57 1.62
C LEU A 170 23.83 -7.99 0.48
N TYR A 171 24.00 -6.66 0.46
CA TYR A 171 24.72 -5.97 -0.61
C TYR A 171 26.24 -6.00 -0.49
N ALA A 172 26.78 -6.30 0.69
CA ALA A 172 28.20 -6.61 0.85
C ALA A 172 28.59 -7.88 0.07
N ALA A 173 27.71 -8.89 0.06
CA ALA A 173 27.95 -10.17 -0.61
C ALA A 173 27.88 -10.08 -2.15
N GLY A 174 27.05 -9.20 -2.71
CA GLY A 174 26.91 -9.04 -4.15
C GLY A 174 25.65 -8.28 -4.56
N GLY A 175 25.48 -8.09 -5.87
CA GLY A 175 24.23 -7.57 -6.45
C GLY A 175 23.17 -8.65 -6.44
N VAL A 176 21.93 -8.30 -6.09
CA VAL A 176 20.81 -9.24 -5.98
C VAL A 176 19.82 -9.08 -7.13
N GLY A 177 19.72 -7.90 -7.74
CA GLY A 177 18.83 -7.62 -8.86
C GLY A 177 17.35 -7.74 -8.49
N LYS A 178 17.00 -7.41 -7.24
CA LYS A 178 15.63 -7.50 -6.71
C LYS A 178 15.10 -6.12 -6.31
N MET A 179 13.94 -5.75 -6.87
CA MET A 179 13.30 -4.45 -6.70
C MET A 179 12.85 -4.20 -5.25
N ASP A 180 12.25 -5.21 -4.60
CA ASP A 180 11.84 -5.12 -3.20
C ASP A 180 13.03 -4.98 -2.24
N ALA A 181 14.16 -5.64 -2.53
CA ALA A 181 15.39 -5.47 -1.78
C ALA A 181 15.96 -4.05 -1.90
N ALA A 182 16.01 -3.49 -3.12
CA ALA A 182 16.47 -2.13 -3.36
C ALA A 182 15.53 -1.08 -2.71
N ASP A 183 14.21 -1.27 -2.80
CA ASP A 183 13.22 -0.43 -2.15
C ASP A 183 13.27 -0.50 -0.63
N LEU A 184 13.48 -1.69 -0.07
CA LEU A 184 13.64 -1.86 1.37
C LEU A 184 14.94 -1.21 1.84
N TYR A 185 16.03 -1.36 1.09
CA TYR A 185 17.31 -0.68 1.36
C TYR A 185 17.13 0.84 1.44
N PHE A 186 16.46 1.44 0.45
CA PHE A 186 16.19 2.86 0.45
C PHE A 186 15.33 3.28 1.66
N ARG A 187 14.18 2.64 1.88
CA ARG A 187 13.25 3.04 2.94
C ARG A 187 13.84 2.87 4.34
N THR A 188 14.53 1.76 4.60
CA THR A 188 15.19 1.52 5.89
C THR A 188 16.41 2.42 6.08
N GLY A 189 17.19 2.64 5.02
CA GLY A 189 18.41 3.46 5.08
C GLY A 189 18.15 4.93 5.44
N LEU A 190 16.96 5.47 5.14
CA LEU A 190 16.58 6.84 5.51
C LEU A 190 16.57 7.09 7.02
N ALA A 191 16.53 6.04 7.85
CA ALA A 191 16.66 6.17 9.31
C ALA A 191 18.11 6.36 9.77
N PHE A 192 19.10 6.06 8.92
CA PHE A 192 20.53 6.04 9.27
C PHE A 192 21.37 7.04 8.50
N LEU A 193 20.95 7.38 7.28
CA LEU A 193 21.70 8.22 6.36
C LEU A 193 20.82 9.33 5.80
N PRO A 194 21.37 10.54 5.60
CA PRO A 194 20.72 11.55 4.78
C PRO A 194 20.42 11.01 3.39
N ARG A 195 19.27 11.41 2.83
CA ARG A 195 18.78 10.90 1.52
C ARG A 195 19.84 10.97 0.42
N GLU A 196 20.55 12.09 0.29
CA GLU A 196 21.58 12.26 -0.76
C GLU A 196 22.72 11.25 -0.63
N GLN A 197 23.20 11.02 0.60
CA GLN A 197 24.25 10.04 0.86
C GLN A 197 23.76 8.61 0.59
N LEU A 198 22.52 8.31 0.98
CA LEU A 198 21.92 7.00 0.74
C LEU A 198 21.77 6.72 -0.76
N VAL A 199 21.28 7.69 -1.52
CA VAL A 199 21.11 7.57 -2.96
C VAL A 199 22.47 7.43 -3.66
N ALA A 200 23.48 8.19 -3.24
CA ALA A 200 24.84 8.01 -3.75
C ALA A 200 25.39 6.60 -3.48
N GLN A 201 25.15 6.05 -2.28
CA GLN A 201 25.51 4.67 -1.95
C GLN A 201 24.76 3.66 -2.82
N MET A 202 23.46 3.86 -3.07
CA MET A 202 22.67 2.98 -3.94
C MET A 202 23.21 2.96 -5.38
N VAL A 203 23.58 4.13 -5.92
CA VAL A 203 24.20 4.23 -7.25
C VAL A 203 25.55 3.51 -7.28
N GLU A 204 26.37 3.68 -6.24
CA GLU A 204 27.67 2.99 -6.14
C GLU A 204 27.51 1.46 -6.03
N ILE A 205 26.54 0.98 -5.25
CA ILE A 205 26.20 -0.45 -5.18
C ILE A 205 25.75 -0.94 -6.55
N GLY A 206 24.83 -0.22 -7.20
CA GLY A 206 24.32 -0.57 -8.53
C GLY A 206 25.44 -0.71 -9.57
N ARG A 207 26.45 0.16 -9.51
CA ARG A 207 27.62 0.13 -10.39
C ARG A 207 28.61 -0.97 -10.04
N SER A 208 29.12 -0.96 -8.82
CA SER A 208 30.18 -1.88 -8.37
C SER A 208 29.71 -3.33 -8.29
N LYS A 209 28.44 -3.56 -7.96
CA LYS A 209 27.83 -4.88 -7.83
C LYS A 209 26.99 -5.28 -9.04
N ARG A 210 26.90 -4.41 -10.06
CA ARG A 210 26.07 -4.60 -11.27
C ARG A 210 24.60 -4.87 -10.95
N ASP A 211 24.05 -4.19 -9.95
CA ASP A 211 22.65 -4.33 -9.53
C ASP A 211 21.77 -3.28 -10.21
N ALA A 212 21.06 -3.68 -11.27
CA ALA A 212 20.17 -2.79 -12.01
C ALA A 212 18.98 -2.30 -11.17
N ALA A 213 18.47 -3.11 -10.23
CA ALA A 213 17.34 -2.72 -9.38
C ALA A 213 17.71 -1.56 -8.44
N MET A 214 18.94 -1.56 -7.92
CA MET A 214 19.48 -0.42 -7.16
C MET A 214 19.48 0.88 -7.97
N LEU A 215 19.87 0.83 -9.26
CA LEU A 215 19.85 2.01 -10.12
C LEU A 215 18.43 2.48 -10.43
N VAL A 216 17.48 1.56 -10.68
CA VAL A 216 16.07 1.92 -10.89
C VAL A 216 15.49 2.60 -9.65
N VAL A 217 15.69 2.02 -8.46
CA VAL A 217 15.17 2.62 -7.22
C VAL A 217 15.85 3.96 -6.92
N ALA A 218 17.17 4.09 -7.15
CA ALA A 218 17.85 5.37 -7.04
C ALA A 218 17.24 6.41 -8.00
N ALA A 219 16.92 6.01 -9.24
CA ALA A 219 16.29 6.87 -10.24
C ALA A 219 14.91 7.39 -9.80
N ARG A 220 14.09 6.58 -9.09
CA ARG A 220 12.79 7.01 -8.51
C ARG A 220 12.92 8.22 -7.59
N THR A 221 14.09 8.36 -6.96
CA THR A 221 14.31 9.44 -6.01
C THR A 221 14.74 10.73 -6.69
N MET A 222 15.27 10.69 -7.91
CA MET A 222 15.86 11.85 -8.57
C MET A 222 14.89 13.03 -8.73
N SER A 223 15.43 14.23 -8.72
CA SER A 223 14.63 15.45 -8.76
C SER A 223 14.19 15.83 -10.17
N SER A 224 14.88 15.31 -11.18
CA SER A 224 14.70 15.69 -12.58
C SER A 224 14.82 14.52 -13.57
N ALA A 225 14.27 14.75 -14.76
CA ALA A 225 14.42 13.86 -15.92
C ALA A 225 15.89 13.64 -16.30
N ALA A 226 16.70 14.70 -16.24
CA ALA A 226 18.10 14.69 -16.63
C ALA A 226 18.97 13.82 -15.71
N GLU A 227 18.61 13.72 -14.44
CA GLU A 227 19.29 12.84 -13.47
C GLU A 227 18.79 11.40 -13.55
N THR A 228 17.49 11.21 -13.79
CA THR A 228 16.84 9.89 -13.87
C THR A 228 17.26 9.12 -15.11
N ALA A 229 17.19 9.76 -16.29
CA ALA A 229 17.42 9.12 -17.59
C ALA A 229 18.75 8.35 -17.69
N PRO A 230 19.91 8.89 -17.26
CA PRO A 230 21.17 8.16 -17.32
C PRO A 230 21.17 6.92 -16.41
N LEU A 231 20.59 6.99 -15.20
CA LEU A 231 20.49 5.84 -14.30
C LEU A 231 19.63 4.72 -14.89
N MET A 232 18.50 5.08 -15.49
CA MET A 232 17.63 4.11 -16.17
C MET A 232 18.30 3.50 -17.41
N ALA A 233 19.06 4.29 -18.17
CA ALA A 233 19.84 3.78 -19.31
C ALA A 233 20.95 2.83 -18.88
N GLU A 234 21.63 3.15 -17.78
CA GLU A 234 22.64 2.29 -17.18
C GLU A 234 22.01 0.98 -16.66
N ALA A 235 20.86 1.05 -15.97
CA ALA A 235 20.11 -0.12 -15.53
C ALA A 235 19.74 -1.05 -16.70
N ARG A 236 19.24 -0.51 -17.82
CA ARG A 236 18.95 -1.30 -19.04
C ARG A 236 20.18 -1.97 -19.64
N THR A 237 21.36 -1.36 -19.49
CA THR A 237 22.61 -1.92 -19.98
C THR A 237 23.11 -3.05 -19.08
N LEU A 238 22.91 -2.92 -17.76
CA LEU A 238 23.26 -3.95 -16.79
C LEU A 238 22.34 -5.16 -16.86
N ASP A 239 21.04 -4.94 -17.01
CA ASP A 239 20.01 -5.97 -17.09
C ASP A 239 18.91 -5.59 -18.10
N PRO A 240 19.06 -6.00 -19.38
CA PRO A 240 18.07 -5.74 -20.44
C PRO A 240 16.72 -6.45 -20.25
N ASP A 241 16.64 -7.41 -19.31
CA ASP A 241 15.42 -8.15 -19.00
C ASP A 241 14.74 -7.60 -17.74
N LEU A 242 15.27 -6.52 -17.15
CA LEU A 242 14.61 -5.81 -16.05
C LEU A 242 13.57 -4.86 -16.63
N ALA A 243 12.30 -5.31 -16.68
CA ALA A 243 11.19 -4.50 -17.19
C ALA A 243 11.12 -3.10 -16.56
N PHE A 244 11.37 -3.01 -15.24
CA PHE A 244 11.38 -1.76 -14.49
C PHE A 244 12.45 -0.74 -14.93
N ALA A 245 13.48 -1.17 -15.68
CA ALA A 245 14.46 -0.25 -16.25
C ALA A 245 13.93 0.49 -17.51
N TYR A 246 12.81 0.05 -18.08
CA TYR A 246 12.14 0.70 -19.21
C TYR A 246 11.01 1.61 -18.76
N TRP A 247 10.20 1.15 -17.81
CA TRP A 247 9.12 1.92 -17.22
C TRP A 247 8.92 1.52 -15.76
N ASP A 248 8.69 2.51 -14.90
CA ASP A 248 8.47 2.30 -13.48
C ASP A 248 7.57 3.40 -12.92
N GLN A 249 6.54 3.03 -12.18
CA GLN A 249 5.56 3.98 -11.63
C GLN A 249 6.18 4.98 -10.63
N GLY A 250 7.25 4.59 -9.93
CA GLY A 250 7.96 5.46 -9.00
C GLY A 250 8.84 6.51 -9.69
N VAL A 251 9.06 6.40 -10.99
CA VAL A 251 9.88 7.35 -11.76
C VAL A 251 9.00 8.49 -12.28
N SER A 252 9.02 9.62 -11.55
CA SER A 252 8.17 10.80 -11.78
C SER A 252 8.38 11.52 -13.14
N VAL A 253 9.32 11.07 -13.96
CA VAL A 253 9.78 11.81 -15.13
C VAL A 253 8.75 11.86 -16.27
N VAL A 254 7.85 10.87 -16.33
CA VAL A 254 6.92 10.74 -17.46
C VAL A 254 5.56 11.42 -17.19
N ASP A 255 5.31 11.92 -15.97
CA ASP A 255 3.96 12.30 -15.52
C ASP A 255 3.68 13.81 -15.40
N ARG A 256 4.61 14.68 -15.80
CA ARG A 256 4.31 16.12 -15.83
C ARG A 256 3.90 16.56 -17.21
N GLU A 257 2.59 16.57 -17.44
CA GLU A 257 1.90 17.20 -18.58
C GLU A 257 2.05 18.74 -18.63
N SER A 258 3.12 19.28 -18.08
CA SER A 258 3.50 20.67 -18.21
C SER A 258 4.22 20.88 -19.53
N GLY A 259 3.88 21.95 -20.24
CA GLY A 259 4.49 22.31 -21.52
C GLY A 259 3.47 22.66 -22.59
N SER A 260 3.97 22.93 -23.79
CA SER A 260 3.15 23.13 -24.98
C SER A 260 2.38 21.85 -25.35
N ALA A 261 1.37 21.94 -26.23
CA ALA A 261 0.71 20.72 -26.70
C ALA A 261 1.67 19.82 -27.49
N ARG A 262 2.70 20.40 -28.12
CA ARG A 262 3.78 19.64 -28.77
C ARG A 262 4.58 18.83 -27.75
N ASP A 263 5.03 19.46 -26.67
CA ASP A 263 5.80 18.77 -25.62
C ASP A 263 4.99 17.61 -25.01
N ARG A 264 3.71 17.85 -24.74
CA ARG A 264 2.80 16.80 -24.23
C ARG A 264 2.64 15.65 -25.23
N HIS A 265 2.57 15.92 -26.52
CA HIS A 265 2.48 14.89 -27.54
C HIS A 265 3.78 14.06 -27.63
N GLU A 266 4.93 14.73 -27.61
CA GLU A 266 6.25 14.07 -27.60
C GLU A 266 6.45 13.22 -26.34
N GLN A 267 6.04 13.71 -25.16
CA GLN A 267 6.02 12.93 -23.91
C GLN A 267 5.07 11.73 -24.00
N GLY A 268 3.90 11.89 -24.63
CA GLY A 268 2.95 10.80 -24.88
C GLY A 268 3.56 9.69 -25.73
N LEU A 269 4.28 10.04 -26.80
CA LEU A 269 5.02 9.07 -27.64
C LEU A 269 6.09 8.34 -26.82
N ALA A 270 6.88 9.07 -26.05
CA ALA A 270 7.91 8.48 -25.19
C ALA A 270 7.32 7.54 -24.14
N ARG A 271 6.17 7.87 -23.55
CA ARG A 271 5.45 7.01 -22.60
C ARG A 271 5.01 5.70 -23.26
N VAL A 272 4.38 5.78 -24.43
CA VAL A 272 3.95 4.59 -25.18
C VAL A 272 5.14 3.67 -25.47
N ALA A 273 6.24 4.22 -25.96
CA ALA A 273 7.44 3.44 -26.25
C ALA A 273 8.04 2.79 -24.98
N ALA A 274 8.05 3.49 -23.85
CA ALA A 274 8.53 2.95 -22.58
C ALA A 274 7.66 1.79 -22.07
N LEU A 275 6.33 1.93 -22.13
CA LEU A 275 5.38 0.89 -21.72
C LEU A 275 5.46 -0.34 -22.64
N GLU A 276 5.58 -0.14 -23.95
CA GLU A 276 5.80 -1.24 -24.91
C GLU A 276 7.10 -2.00 -24.63
N ALA A 277 8.19 -1.26 -24.36
CA ALA A 277 9.48 -1.86 -24.02
C ALA A 277 9.45 -2.61 -22.68
N PHE A 278 8.68 -2.13 -21.70
CA PHE A 278 8.41 -2.86 -20.46
C PHE A 278 7.75 -4.21 -20.75
N LEU A 279 6.65 -4.23 -21.51
CA LEU A 279 5.93 -5.47 -21.82
C LEU A 279 6.79 -6.45 -22.61
N GLU A 280 7.64 -5.95 -23.51
CA GLU A 280 8.57 -6.78 -24.26
C GLU A 280 9.65 -7.39 -23.36
N ALA A 281 10.18 -6.64 -22.38
CA ALA A 281 11.06 -7.20 -21.36
C ALA A 281 10.34 -8.20 -20.44
N ALA A 282 9.10 -7.92 -20.06
CA ALA A 282 8.26 -8.79 -19.22
C ALA A 282 8.01 -10.17 -19.87
N ARG A 283 7.93 -10.23 -21.21
CA ARG A 283 7.84 -11.50 -21.96
C ARG A 283 9.08 -12.37 -21.83
N ARG A 284 10.26 -11.76 -21.72
CA ARG A 284 11.54 -12.49 -21.54
C ARG A 284 11.72 -12.90 -20.09
N ARG A 285 11.39 -12.02 -19.15
CA ARG A 285 11.43 -12.28 -17.71
C ARG A 285 10.26 -11.61 -17.02
N ARG A 286 9.34 -12.43 -16.46
CA ARG A 286 8.15 -11.93 -15.78
C ARG A 286 8.54 -10.95 -14.66
N PRO A 287 7.88 -9.79 -14.50
CA PRO A 287 8.21 -8.81 -13.47
C PRO A 287 8.22 -9.38 -12.06
N ALA A 288 7.37 -10.37 -11.76
CA ALA A 288 7.35 -11.08 -10.49
C ALA A 288 8.71 -11.71 -10.12
N GLN A 289 9.52 -12.10 -11.12
CA GLN A 289 10.86 -12.65 -10.89
C GLN A 289 11.88 -11.60 -10.43
N SER A 290 11.55 -10.31 -10.52
CA SER A 290 12.37 -9.19 -10.01
C SER A 290 12.15 -8.94 -8.52
N PHE A 291 11.42 -9.81 -7.82
CA PHE A 291 11.13 -9.69 -6.39
C PHE A 291 11.54 -10.96 -5.63
N PHE A 292 11.81 -10.83 -4.33
CA PHE A 292 11.88 -11.97 -3.41
C PHE A 292 10.49 -12.37 -2.92
N LEU A 293 9.56 -11.41 -2.78
CA LEU A 293 8.19 -11.65 -2.35
C LEU A 293 7.17 -11.26 -3.43
N PRO A 294 7.07 -12.01 -4.54
CA PRO A 294 6.17 -11.71 -5.64
C PRO A 294 4.68 -11.68 -5.26
N GLN A 295 4.27 -12.43 -4.23
CA GLN A 295 2.89 -12.50 -3.76
C GLN A 295 2.37 -11.19 -3.14
N TYR A 296 3.27 -10.27 -2.78
CA TYR A 296 2.89 -8.94 -2.27
C TYR A 296 2.98 -7.84 -3.34
N GLN A 297 3.24 -8.21 -4.59
CA GLN A 297 3.35 -7.27 -5.70
C GLN A 297 2.05 -7.24 -6.51
N PRO A 298 1.70 -6.08 -7.10
CA PRO A 298 0.60 -6.03 -8.05
C PRO A 298 0.94 -6.82 -9.31
N ASP A 299 -0.09 -7.12 -10.10
CA ASP A 299 0.08 -7.59 -11.47
C ASP A 299 0.57 -6.44 -12.35
N TRP A 300 1.90 -6.31 -12.44
CA TRP A 300 2.56 -5.25 -13.18
C TRP A 300 2.30 -5.33 -14.69
N GLU A 301 2.13 -6.54 -15.23
CA GLU A 301 1.83 -6.73 -16.66
C GLU A 301 0.45 -6.16 -16.97
N ALA A 302 -0.58 -6.55 -16.22
CA ALA A 302 -1.93 -6.03 -16.39
C ALA A 302 -2.02 -4.51 -16.17
N LEU A 303 -1.27 -3.98 -15.18
CA LEU A 303 -1.20 -2.54 -14.93
C LEU A 303 -0.62 -1.79 -16.14
N VAL A 304 0.51 -2.25 -16.66
CA VAL A 304 1.20 -1.62 -17.80
C VAL A 304 0.38 -1.74 -19.09
N GLU A 305 -0.32 -2.85 -19.30
CA GLU A 305 -1.24 -3.02 -20.43
C GLU A 305 -2.39 -1.99 -20.38
N GLY A 306 -2.99 -1.79 -19.20
CA GLY A 306 -4.01 -0.76 -18.99
C GLY A 306 -3.49 0.65 -19.25
N ASP A 307 -2.32 0.98 -18.71
CA ASP A 307 -1.66 2.27 -18.92
C ASP A 307 -1.29 2.51 -20.38
N LEU A 308 -0.82 1.48 -21.09
CA LEU A 308 -0.48 1.55 -22.51
C LEU A 308 -1.72 1.82 -23.36
N GLN A 309 -2.83 1.13 -23.06
CA GLN A 309 -4.09 1.36 -23.76
C GLN A 309 -4.57 2.80 -23.53
N HIS A 310 -4.54 3.28 -22.29
CA HIS A 310 -4.91 4.66 -21.96
C HIS A 310 -4.02 5.69 -22.69
N ALA A 311 -2.71 5.46 -22.72
CA ALA A 311 -1.76 6.34 -23.39
C ALA A 311 -2.02 6.40 -24.92
N ARG A 312 -2.28 5.24 -25.55
CA ARG A 312 -2.61 5.14 -26.98
C ARG A 312 -3.91 5.85 -27.33
N ASP A 313 -4.96 5.70 -26.51
CA ASP A 313 -6.26 6.35 -26.75
C ASP A 313 -6.17 7.87 -26.65
N ARG A 314 -5.23 8.37 -25.85
CA ARG A 314 -5.03 9.80 -25.63
C ARG A 314 -4.16 10.45 -26.70
N LEU A 315 -3.21 9.72 -27.28
CA LEU A 315 -2.19 10.24 -28.18
C LEU A 315 -2.75 11.04 -29.38
N PRO A 316 -3.81 10.59 -30.09
CA PRO A 316 -4.40 11.35 -31.20
C PRO A 316 -4.91 12.73 -30.77
N ARG A 317 -5.50 12.84 -29.57
CA ARG A 317 -6.01 14.12 -29.05
C ARG A 317 -4.88 15.10 -28.75
N LEU A 318 -3.72 14.60 -28.32
CA LEU A 318 -2.53 15.43 -28.09
C LEU A 318 -1.95 15.90 -29.43
N ALA A 319 -1.90 15.03 -30.44
CA ALA A 319 -1.46 15.38 -31.79
C ALA A 319 -2.35 16.48 -32.41
N GLU A 320 -3.67 16.36 -32.32
CA GLU A 320 -4.61 17.38 -32.81
C GLU A 320 -4.41 18.73 -32.11
N ARG A 321 -4.20 18.74 -30.80
CA ARG A 321 -3.94 19.97 -30.04
C ARG A 321 -2.62 20.61 -30.45
N ALA A 322 -1.56 19.83 -30.65
CA ALA A 322 -0.27 20.31 -31.12
C ALA A 322 -0.38 20.96 -32.51
N ALA A 323 -1.09 20.31 -33.44
CA ALA A 323 -1.31 20.85 -34.78
C ALA A 323 -2.12 22.17 -34.77
N ARG A 324 -3.12 22.29 -33.91
CA ARG A 324 -3.92 23.53 -33.76
C ARG A 324 -3.11 24.68 -33.14
N GLU A 325 -2.25 24.40 -32.17
CA GLU A 325 -1.35 25.42 -31.60
C GLU A 325 -0.36 25.93 -32.66
N GLU A 326 0.20 25.03 -33.47
CA GLU A 326 1.12 25.41 -34.55
C GLU A 326 0.43 26.30 -35.60
N GLN A 327 -0.83 26.02 -35.94
CA GLN A 327 -1.62 26.83 -36.87
C GLN A 327 -1.99 28.22 -36.32
N ARG A 328 -2.09 28.38 -34.99
CA ARG A 328 -2.43 29.66 -34.35
C ARG A 328 -1.22 30.55 -34.08
N GLY A 329 -0.02 29.99 -34.08
CA GLY A 329 1.24 30.70 -33.90
C GLY A 329 1.89 31.20 -35.20
N ARG A 330 1.25 30.96 -36.36
CA ARG A 330 1.62 31.48 -37.68
C ARG A 330 0.66 32.59 -38.09
#